data_AF-A0A1E3W6J9-F1
#
_entry.id   AF-A0A1E3W6J9-F1
#
_cell.length_a   1.000
_cell.length_b   1.000
_cell.length_c   1.000
_cell.angle_alpha   90.00
_cell.angle_beta   90.00
_cell.angle_gamma   90.00
#
_symmetry.space_group_name_H-M   'P 1'
#
loop_
_entity.id
_entity.type
_entity.pdbx_description
1 polymer ?
#
loop_
_entity_poly.entity_id
_entity_poly.type
_entity_poly.pdbx_seq_one_letter_code
_entity_poly.pdbx_strand_id
1 'polypeptide(L)'
;MLLRLKITLAFAATALMAVVISILLQILIPSPGAAALLALIVGGRARAGIGYFSGGALGKSLSDLNNVILRFIKWDMDGVVPHANRADEIGRHRQGAEAFQSDAIRWSESHKSEQDSQIQGRLASQQRTEELIHQFRGSIAGILGAFADSARTMDETARALSNVATDTNERVTAVASASDEASANVQTVAATAEELAVSVGDIGTRVSTASRIVNHVTENARTANLKVEGLATATQRIGDVVSLIQDVAAQTNLLALNATIERRARARPAAALPWWRAR
;
A
#
# COMPACT_ATOMS: atom_id res chain seq x y z
N MET A 1 55.57 76.33 -35.09
CA MET A 1 56.63 77.29 -35.44
C MET A 1 56.10 78.71 -35.68
N LEU A 2 55.01 78.87 -36.45
CA LEU A 2 54.41 80.18 -36.75
C LEU A 2 53.93 80.98 -35.52
N LEU A 3 53.39 80.33 -34.49
CA LEU A 3 52.93 81.02 -33.27
C LEU A 3 54.09 81.60 -32.44
N ARG A 4 55.18 80.84 -32.28
CA ARG A 4 56.40 81.34 -31.60
C ARG A 4 57.00 82.54 -32.35
N LEU A 5 57.02 82.49 -33.68
CA LEU A 5 57.53 83.59 -34.51
C LEU A 5 56.66 84.86 -34.39
N LYS A 6 55.33 84.72 -34.38
CA LYS A 6 54.39 85.85 -34.18
C LYS A 6 54.53 86.48 -32.79
N ILE A 7 54.72 85.66 -31.77
CA ILE A 7 54.90 86.12 -30.39
C ILE A 7 56.25 86.86 -30.24
N THR A 8 57.35 86.32 -30.79
CA THR A 8 58.65 86.99 -30.75
C THR A 8 58.67 88.30 -31.55
N LEU A 9 57.97 88.36 -32.69
CA LEU A 9 57.81 89.60 -33.48
C LEU A 9 56.99 90.68 -32.73
N ALA A 10 55.90 90.30 -32.07
CA ALA A 10 55.10 91.23 -31.27
C ALA A 10 55.88 91.81 -30.08
N PHE A 11 56.72 90.98 -29.43
CA PHE A 11 57.60 91.43 -28.35
C PHE A 11 58.73 92.34 -28.84
N ALA A 12 59.34 92.02 -30.00
CA ALA A 12 60.36 92.87 -30.59
C ALA A 12 59.81 94.26 -30.97
N ALA A 13 58.61 94.32 -31.57
CA ALA A 13 57.98 95.58 -31.96
C ALA A 13 57.61 96.48 -30.77
N THR A 14 57.08 95.90 -29.69
CA THR A 14 56.73 96.65 -28.47
C THR A 14 57.94 97.16 -27.71
N ALA A 15 59.03 96.37 -27.63
CA ALA A 15 60.29 96.81 -27.05
C ALA A 15 60.91 97.98 -27.84
N LEU A 16 60.88 97.91 -29.17
CA LEU A 16 61.45 98.94 -30.05
C LEU A 16 60.66 100.26 -29.95
N MET A 17 59.32 100.19 -29.89
CA MET A 17 58.45 101.35 -29.64
C MET A 17 58.76 102.03 -28.29
N ALA A 18 58.97 101.24 -27.22
CA ALA A 18 59.29 101.78 -25.89
C ALA A 18 60.64 102.51 -25.86
N VAL A 19 61.65 101.99 -26.57
CA VAL A 19 62.97 102.63 -26.71
C VAL A 19 62.86 103.94 -27.50
N VAL A 20 62.13 103.94 -28.61
CA VAL A 20 61.93 105.15 -29.43
C VAL A 20 61.20 106.25 -28.66
N ILE A 21 60.14 105.90 -27.91
CA ILE A 21 59.43 106.85 -27.05
C ILE A 21 60.35 107.41 -25.95
N SER A 22 61.22 106.57 -25.37
CA SER A 22 62.18 107.01 -24.35
C SER A 22 63.24 107.98 -24.91
N ILE A 23 63.73 107.74 -26.13
CA ILE A 23 64.71 108.61 -26.81
C ILE A 23 64.07 109.95 -27.20
N LEU A 24 62.84 109.94 -27.73
CA LEU A 24 62.09 111.15 -28.06
C LEU A 24 61.83 112.04 -26.84
N LEU A 25 61.56 111.44 -25.68
CA LEU A 25 61.33 112.19 -24.43
C LEU A 25 62.61 112.84 -23.87
N GLN A 26 63.79 112.26 -24.11
CA GLN A 26 65.09 112.82 -23.69
C GLN A 26 65.44 114.13 -24.41
N ILE A 27 64.93 114.34 -25.62
CA ILE A 27 65.19 115.55 -26.41
C ILE A 27 64.35 116.74 -25.91
N LEU A 28 63.21 116.51 -25.27
CA LEU A 28 62.22 117.54 -24.95
C LEU A 28 62.36 118.16 -23.54
N ILE A 29 63.15 117.55 -22.63
CA ILE A 29 63.27 118.01 -21.23
C ILE A 29 64.75 118.21 -20.87
N PRO A 30 65.27 119.45 -20.81
CA PRO A 30 66.71 119.73 -20.65
C PRO A 30 67.22 119.62 -19.19
N SER A 31 66.46 119.04 -18.26
CA SER A 31 66.94 118.79 -16.89
C SER A 31 67.38 117.32 -16.73
N PRO A 32 68.68 117.04 -16.42
CA PRO A 32 69.20 115.67 -16.36
C PRO A 32 68.52 114.80 -15.28
N GLY A 33 67.87 115.41 -14.29
CA GLY A 33 67.13 114.68 -13.25
C GLY A 33 65.78 114.09 -13.71
N ALA A 34 65.10 114.70 -14.68
CA ALA A 34 63.77 114.24 -15.12
C ALA A 34 63.84 113.05 -16.08
N ALA A 35 64.88 112.98 -16.92
CA ALA A 35 65.06 111.92 -17.91
C ALA A 35 65.31 110.53 -17.30
N ALA A 36 66.05 110.45 -16.19
CA ALA A 36 66.35 109.18 -15.52
C ALA A 36 65.11 108.54 -14.87
N LEU A 37 64.21 109.36 -14.32
CA LEU A 37 62.98 108.91 -13.67
C LEU A 37 61.97 108.31 -14.67
N LEU A 38 61.85 108.91 -15.87
CA LEU A 38 60.90 108.43 -16.88
C LEU A 38 61.35 107.13 -17.57
N ALA A 39 62.65 106.95 -17.80
CA ALA A 39 63.20 105.70 -18.34
C ALA A 39 62.97 104.50 -17.39
N LEU A 40 63.08 104.71 -16.07
CA LEU A 40 62.76 103.68 -15.07
C LEU A 40 61.27 103.31 -15.06
N ILE A 41 60.38 104.29 -15.24
CA ILE A 41 58.93 104.05 -15.29
C ILE A 41 58.55 103.28 -16.57
N VAL A 42 59.05 103.68 -17.74
CA VAL A 42 58.72 103.00 -19.01
C VAL A 42 59.34 101.61 -19.07
N GLY A 43 60.61 101.46 -18.68
CA GLY A 43 61.29 100.16 -18.60
C GLY A 43 60.63 99.22 -17.58
N GLY A 44 60.17 99.76 -16.44
CA GLY A 44 59.40 99.02 -15.44
C GLY A 44 58.04 98.54 -15.97
N ARG A 45 57.31 99.38 -16.71
CA ARG A 45 56.01 99.03 -17.28
C ARG A 45 56.12 97.98 -18.40
N ALA A 46 57.15 98.05 -19.24
CA ALA A 46 57.39 97.04 -20.27
C ALA A 46 57.73 95.67 -19.67
N ARG A 47 58.58 95.65 -18.62
CA ARG A 47 58.99 94.41 -17.94
C ARG A 47 57.81 93.77 -17.17
N ALA A 48 56.94 94.58 -16.57
CA ALA A 48 55.70 94.13 -15.95
C ALA A 48 54.67 93.57 -16.96
N GLY A 49 54.56 94.19 -18.14
CA GLY A 49 53.64 93.74 -19.20
C GLY A 49 54.00 92.36 -19.77
N ILE A 50 55.31 92.10 -19.99
CA ILE A 50 55.79 90.81 -20.49
C ILE A 50 55.57 89.70 -19.45
N GLY A 51 55.78 89.99 -18.16
CA GLY A 51 55.51 89.04 -17.06
C GLY A 51 54.02 88.71 -16.89
N TYR A 52 53.13 89.69 -17.08
CA TYR A 52 51.69 89.48 -17.00
C TYR A 52 51.17 88.58 -18.13
N PHE A 53 51.68 88.73 -19.35
CA PHE A 53 51.22 87.96 -20.51
C PHE A 53 51.72 86.50 -20.51
N SER A 54 52.94 86.27 -20.01
CA SER A 54 53.54 84.94 -19.92
C SER A 54 53.12 84.17 -18.66
N GLY A 55 52.83 84.87 -17.54
CA GLY A 55 52.47 84.24 -16.27
C GLY A 55 50.97 84.02 -16.02
N GLY A 56 50.08 84.83 -16.60
CA GLY A 56 48.69 84.88 -16.13
C GLY A 56 47.71 83.90 -16.80
N ALA A 57 47.62 83.92 -18.13
CA ALA A 57 46.46 83.36 -18.83
C ALA A 57 46.68 81.98 -19.47
N LEU A 58 47.90 81.71 -19.98
CA LEU A 58 48.23 80.43 -20.61
C LEU A 58 48.72 79.40 -19.59
N GLY A 59 49.59 79.81 -18.66
CA GLY A 59 50.13 78.92 -17.61
C GLY A 59 49.03 78.40 -16.68
N LYS A 60 48.08 79.26 -16.29
CA LYS A 60 46.93 78.85 -15.48
C LYS A 60 46.05 77.85 -16.21
N SER A 61 45.77 78.08 -17.49
CA SER A 61 44.89 77.22 -18.27
C SER A 61 45.45 75.82 -18.56
N LEU A 62 46.77 75.71 -18.78
CA LEU A 62 47.42 74.41 -18.92
C LEU A 62 47.49 73.67 -17.58
N SER A 63 47.71 74.38 -16.48
CA SER A 63 47.66 73.81 -15.13
C SER A 63 46.26 73.28 -14.80
N ASP A 64 45.21 74.04 -15.12
CA ASP A 64 43.81 73.66 -14.89
C ASP A 64 43.42 72.41 -15.69
N LEU A 65 43.80 72.30 -16.97
CA LEU A 65 43.58 71.08 -17.77
C LEU A 65 44.43 69.89 -17.28
N ASN A 66 45.67 70.12 -16.85
CA ASN A 66 46.50 69.07 -16.26
C ASN A 66 45.86 68.53 -14.97
N ASN A 67 45.28 69.40 -14.14
CA ASN A 67 44.54 68.98 -12.95
C ASN A 67 43.31 68.14 -13.30
N VAL A 68 42.58 68.46 -14.37
CA VAL A 68 41.47 67.62 -14.86
C VAL A 68 41.96 66.23 -15.24
N ILE A 69 43.07 66.13 -15.99
CA ILE A 69 43.67 64.84 -16.35
C ILE A 69 44.10 64.05 -15.11
N LEU A 70 44.71 64.71 -14.12
CA LEU A 70 45.08 64.08 -12.85
C LEU A 70 43.87 63.57 -12.05
N ARG A 71 42.70 64.23 -12.15
CA ARG A 71 41.44 63.71 -11.59
C ARG A 71 40.94 62.49 -12.37
N PHE A 72 40.96 62.55 -13.70
CA PHE A 72 40.53 61.43 -14.55
C PHE A 72 41.35 60.15 -14.31
N ILE A 73 42.66 60.28 -14.07
CA ILE A 73 43.52 59.13 -13.71
C ILE A 73 43.10 58.50 -12.38
N LYS A 74 42.49 59.27 -11.47
CA LYS A 74 41.93 58.80 -10.20
C LYS A 74 40.48 58.33 -10.32
N TRP A 75 39.95 58.21 -11.54
CA TRP A 75 38.54 57.93 -11.80
C TRP A 75 37.56 58.96 -11.22
N ASP A 76 38.06 60.15 -10.87
CA ASP A 76 37.25 61.28 -10.45
C ASP A 76 36.80 62.04 -11.70
N MET A 77 35.65 61.61 -12.22
CA MET A 77 34.98 62.22 -13.37
C MET A 77 33.99 63.30 -12.93
N ASP A 78 34.01 63.72 -11.66
CA ASP A 78 33.09 64.72 -11.16
C ASP A 78 33.61 66.15 -11.41
N GLY A 79 32.66 67.07 -11.57
CA GLY A 79 32.94 68.50 -11.74
C GLY A 79 33.12 68.96 -13.19
N VAL A 80 33.24 70.27 -13.37
CA VAL A 80 33.26 70.90 -14.70
C VAL A 80 34.69 70.95 -15.25
N VAL A 81 34.87 70.70 -16.55
CA VAL A 81 36.13 70.96 -17.25
C VAL A 81 36.25 72.48 -17.49
N PRO A 82 37.24 73.18 -16.90
CA PRO A 82 37.33 74.64 -16.96
C PRO A 82 37.55 75.19 -18.39
N HIS A 83 37.40 76.52 -18.53
CA HIS A 83 37.66 77.29 -19.76
C HIS A 83 36.63 77.11 -20.91
N ALA A 84 35.35 77.15 -20.57
CA ALA A 84 34.27 77.27 -21.55
C ALA A 84 34.45 78.51 -22.46
N ASN A 85 34.00 78.41 -23.72
CA ASN A 85 34.04 79.49 -24.74
C ASN A 85 35.42 79.94 -25.26
N ARG A 86 36.46 79.11 -25.17
CA ARG A 86 37.72 79.36 -25.89
C ARG A 86 37.69 78.78 -27.31
N ALA A 87 38.13 79.57 -28.29
CA ALA A 87 38.23 79.18 -29.70
C ALA A 87 39.65 78.74 -30.14
N ASP A 88 40.58 78.61 -29.19
CA ASP A 88 41.99 78.24 -29.43
C ASP A 88 42.25 76.75 -29.16
N GLU A 89 43.52 76.32 -29.22
CA GLU A 89 43.98 74.96 -28.95
C GLU A 89 43.47 74.42 -27.61
N ILE A 90 43.43 75.27 -26.57
CA ILE A 90 42.95 74.91 -25.24
C ILE A 90 41.47 74.55 -25.27
N GLY A 91 40.67 75.32 -26.02
CA GLY A 91 39.26 75.02 -26.24
C GLY A 91 39.01 73.65 -26.87
N ARG A 92 39.87 73.22 -27.81
CA ARG A 92 39.80 71.87 -28.42
C ARG A 92 40.17 70.77 -27.43
N HIS A 93 41.20 70.96 -26.61
CA HIS A 93 41.56 70.00 -25.57
C HIS A 93 40.48 69.85 -24.50
N ARG A 94 39.82 70.94 -24.11
CA ARG A 94 38.64 70.90 -23.23
C ARG A 94 37.52 70.06 -23.83
N GLN A 95 37.16 70.27 -25.09
CA GLN A 95 36.12 69.47 -25.77
C GLN A 95 36.46 67.98 -25.77
N GLY A 96 37.72 67.61 -26.04
CA GLY A 96 38.18 66.22 -25.95
C GLY A 96 38.10 65.67 -24.52
N ALA A 97 38.46 66.46 -23.51
CA ALA A 97 38.35 66.08 -22.10
C ALA A 97 36.90 65.92 -21.64
N GLU A 98 35.96 66.76 -22.10
CA GLU A 98 34.53 66.63 -21.83
C GLU A 98 33.91 65.40 -22.52
N ALA A 99 34.28 65.15 -23.77
CA ALA A 99 33.88 63.94 -24.48
C ALA A 99 34.34 62.69 -23.70
N PHE A 100 35.62 62.67 -23.31
CA PHE A 100 36.20 61.59 -22.50
C PHE A 100 35.50 61.42 -21.14
N GLN A 101 35.25 62.52 -20.41
CA GLN A 101 34.49 62.50 -19.15
C GLN A 101 33.11 61.89 -19.34
N SER A 102 32.39 62.32 -20.38
CA SER A 102 31.06 61.82 -20.69
C SER A 102 31.05 60.34 -21.08
N ASP A 103 32.06 59.89 -21.84
CA ASP A 103 32.26 58.48 -22.20
C ASP A 103 32.59 57.64 -20.96
N ALA A 104 33.45 58.15 -20.08
CA ALA A 104 33.84 57.46 -18.85
C ALA A 104 32.68 57.30 -17.86
N ILE A 105 31.82 58.31 -17.71
CA ILE A 105 30.60 58.24 -16.88
C ILE A 105 29.64 57.20 -17.46
N ARG A 106 29.33 57.27 -18.76
CA ARG A 106 28.46 56.28 -19.42
C ARG A 106 29.00 54.86 -19.31
N TRP A 107 30.32 54.70 -19.47
CA TRP A 107 31.00 53.41 -19.33
C TRP A 107 30.86 52.86 -17.91
N SER A 108 31.08 53.69 -16.87
CA SER A 108 30.93 53.29 -15.47
C SER A 108 29.50 52.85 -15.14
N GLU A 109 28.49 53.63 -15.56
CA GLU A 109 27.08 53.31 -15.36
C GLU A 109 26.67 52.02 -16.06
N SER A 110 27.07 51.86 -17.32
CA SER A 110 26.79 50.63 -18.09
C SER A 110 27.46 49.40 -17.45
N HIS A 111 28.70 49.51 -16.99
CA HIS A 111 29.41 48.41 -16.34
C HIS A 111 28.84 48.05 -14.97
N LYS A 112 28.32 49.03 -14.22
CA LYS A 112 27.64 48.78 -12.96
C LYS A 112 26.31 48.06 -13.21
N SER A 113 25.50 48.54 -14.16
CA SER A 113 24.22 47.90 -14.51
C SER A 113 24.40 46.47 -15.04
N GLU A 114 25.44 46.22 -15.85
CA GLU A 114 25.75 44.89 -16.36
C GLU A 114 26.16 43.93 -15.23
N GLN A 115 27.03 44.38 -14.32
CA GLN A 115 27.42 43.57 -13.15
C GLN A 115 26.23 43.27 -12.23
N ASP A 116 25.41 44.28 -11.94
CA ASP A 116 24.22 44.11 -11.11
C ASP A 116 23.26 43.10 -11.78
N SER A 117 23.04 43.21 -13.10
CA SER A 117 22.23 42.25 -13.86
C SER A 117 22.80 40.82 -13.81
N GLN A 118 24.11 40.65 -13.97
CA GLN A 118 24.76 39.34 -13.88
C GLN A 118 24.66 38.73 -12.47
N ILE A 119 24.82 39.54 -11.43
CA ILE A 119 24.64 39.11 -10.03
C ILE A 119 23.19 38.68 -9.80
N GLN A 120 22.22 39.50 -10.22
CA GLN A 120 20.79 39.16 -10.09
C GLN A 120 20.43 37.89 -10.88
N GLY A 121 20.95 37.73 -12.11
CA GLY A 121 20.75 36.53 -12.90
C GLY A 121 21.33 35.27 -12.24
N ARG A 122 22.52 35.37 -11.64
CA ARG A 122 23.13 34.27 -10.87
C ARG A 122 22.31 33.94 -9.63
N LEU A 123 21.88 34.93 -8.86
CA LEU A 123 21.05 34.73 -7.67
C LEU A 123 19.70 34.09 -8.01
N ALA A 124 19.04 34.59 -9.06
CA ALA A 124 17.77 34.03 -9.54
C ALA A 124 17.94 32.58 -10.02
N SER A 125 19.03 32.28 -10.75
CA SER A 125 19.33 30.91 -11.16
C SER A 125 19.62 30.00 -9.97
N GLN A 126 20.35 30.48 -8.95
CA GLN A 126 20.61 29.70 -7.73
C GLN A 126 19.31 29.41 -6.97
N GLN A 127 18.45 30.42 -6.78
CA GLN A 127 17.15 30.25 -6.14
C GLN A 127 16.26 29.27 -6.90
N ARG A 128 16.25 29.34 -8.24
CA ARG A 128 15.50 28.40 -9.09
C ARG A 128 15.99 26.97 -8.91
N THR A 129 17.31 26.78 -8.88
CA THR A 129 17.90 25.45 -8.65
C THR A 129 17.58 24.92 -7.26
N GLU A 130 17.67 25.76 -6.22
CA GLU A 130 17.36 25.35 -4.85
C GLU A 130 15.87 24.95 -4.70
N GLU A 131 14.97 25.72 -5.30
CA GLU A 131 13.54 25.40 -5.35
C GLU A 131 13.29 24.05 -6.04
N LEU A 132 13.93 23.80 -7.19
CA LEU A 132 13.82 22.51 -7.89
C LEU A 132 14.36 21.35 -7.05
N ILE A 133 15.48 21.56 -6.34
CA ILE A 133 16.04 20.55 -5.43
C ILE A 133 15.07 20.28 -4.27
N HIS A 134 14.46 21.31 -3.69
CA HIS A 134 13.47 21.15 -2.62
C HIS A 134 12.23 20.39 -3.10
N GLN A 135 11.67 20.75 -4.26
CA GLN A 135 10.52 20.06 -4.85
C GLN A 135 10.84 18.61 -5.20
N PHE A 136 12.03 18.35 -5.75
CA PHE A 136 12.50 17.01 -6.06
C PHE A 136 12.66 16.16 -4.79
N ARG A 137 13.30 16.70 -3.75
CA ARG A 137 13.43 16.03 -2.44
C ARG A 137 12.07 15.71 -1.83
N GLY A 138 11.13 16.65 -1.87
CA GLY A 138 9.76 16.45 -1.37
C GLY A 138 9.03 15.35 -2.14
N SER A 139 9.15 15.36 -3.47
CA SER A 139 8.51 14.36 -4.34
C SER A 139 9.07 12.96 -4.09
N ILE A 140 10.41 12.81 -4.01
CA ILE A 140 11.04 11.52 -3.70
C ILE A 140 10.68 11.05 -2.30
N ALA A 141 10.68 11.94 -1.29
CA ALA A 141 10.28 11.58 0.07
C ALA A 141 8.83 11.06 0.11
N GLY A 142 7.92 11.71 -0.63
CA GLY A 142 6.53 11.25 -0.75
C GLY A 142 6.41 9.88 -1.42
N ILE A 143 7.10 9.67 -2.54
CA ILE A 143 7.10 8.38 -3.24
C ILE A 143 7.68 7.26 -2.37
N LEU A 144 8.82 7.50 -1.72
CA LEU A 144 9.44 6.52 -0.83
C LEU A 144 8.56 6.21 0.38
N GLY A 145 7.86 7.21 0.93
CA GLY A 145 6.88 7.00 2.00
C GLY A 145 5.72 6.10 1.55
N ALA A 146 5.10 6.43 0.42
CA ALA A 146 4.01 5.63 -0.15
C ALA A 146 4.46 4.20 -0.52
N PHE A 147 5.70 4.04 -1.01
CA PHE A 147 6.29 2.74 -1.29
C PHE A 147 6.53 1.93 -0.02
N ALA A 148 7.09 2.54 1.03
CA ALA A 148 7.30 1.88 2.32
C ALA A 148 5.97 1.44 2.96
N ASP A 149 4.93 2.27 2.86
CA ASP A 149 3.59 1.92 3.33
C ASP A 149 3.00 0.74 2.55
N SER A 150 3.13 0.76 1.21
CA SER A 150 2.67 -0.35 0.37
C SER A 150 3.40 -1.66 0.69
N ALA A 151 4.72 -1.60 0.91
CA ALA A 151 5.52 -2.76 1.28
C ALA A 151 5.12 -3.32 2.66
N ARG A 152 4.82 -2.45 3.63
CA ARG A 152 4.31 -2.84 4.95
C ARG A 152 2.94 -3.51 4.86
N THR A 153 2.00 -2.94 4.10
CA THR A 153 0.69 -3.57 3.86
C THR A 153 0.82 -4.92 3.16
N MET A 154 1.77 -5.06 2.22
CA MET A 154 2.06 -6.34 1.56
C MET A 154 2.62 -7.38 2.55
N ASP A 155 3.54 -7.00 3.43
CA ASP A 155 4.06 -7.88 4.50
C ASP A 155 2.96 -8.31 5.48
N GLU A 156 2.10 -7.38 5.92
CA GLU A 156 0.94 -7.67 6.77
C GLU A 156 -0.01 -8.66 6.09
N THR A 157 -0.30 -8.46 4.80
CA THR A 157 -1.17 -9.34 4.01
C THR A 157 -0.54 -10.73 3.83
N ALA A 158 0.76 -10.80 3.54
CA ALA A 158 1.49 -12.06 3.40
C ALA A 158 1.50 -12.85 4.72
N ARG A 159 1.70 -12.19 5.86
CA ARG A 159 1.60 -12.82 7.18
C ARG A 159 0.19 -13.33 7.47
N ALA A 160 -0.83 -12.55 7.14
CA ALA A 160 -2.22 -12.98 7.28
C ALA A 160 -2.52 -14.21 6.42
N LEU A 161 -2.07 -14.23 5.16
CA LEU A 161 -2.21 -15.38 4.27
C LEU A 161 -1.47 -16.62 4.81
N SER A 162 -0.27 -16.46 5.37
CA SER A 162 0.48 -17.55 6.00
C SER A 162 -0.27 -18.16 7.19
N ASN A 163 -0.86 -17.30 8.03
CA ASN A 163 -1.66 -17.75 9.17
C ASN A 163 -2.93 -18.49 8.70
N VAL A 164 -3.64 -17.96 7.69
CA VAL A 164 -4.82 -18.62 7.11
C VAL A 164 -4.45 -19.97 6.50
N ALA A 165 -3.32 -20.07 5.78
CA ALA A 165 -2.84 -21.33 5.23
C ALA A 165 -2.52 -22.37 6.32
N THR A 166 -1.95 -21.92 7.44
CA THR A 166 -1.65 -22.77 8.60
C THR A 166 -2.93 -23.29 9.26
N ASP A 167 -3.88 -22.40 9.57
CA ASP A 167 -5.20 -22.78 10.12
C ASP A 167 -5.97 -23.72 9.17
N THR A 168 -5.88 -23.48 7.86
CA THR A 168 -6.49 -24.35 6.85
C THR A 168 -5.88 -25.75 6.87
N ASN A 169 -4.55 -25.88 6.97
CA ASN A 169 -3.89 -27.19 7.06
C ASN A 169 -4.27 -27.95 8.33
N GLU A 170 -4.37 -27.27 9.47
CA GLU A 170 -4.84 -27.88 10.73
C GLU A 170 -6.28 -28.40 10.60
N ARG A 171 -7.17 -27.59 10.01
CA ARG A 171 -8.56 -28.00 9.73
C ARG A 171 -8.64 -29.19 8.76
N VAL A 172 -7.86 -29.19 7.70
CA VAL A 172 -7.81 -30.30 6.74
C VAL A 172 -7.36 -31.59 7.42
N THR A 173 -6.38 -31.50 8.32
CA THR A 173 -5.92 -32.65 9.12
C THR A 173 -7.02 -33.17 10.04
N ALA A 174 -7.76 -32.29 10.71
CA ALA A 174 -8.91 -32.68 11.53
C ALA A 174 -10.03 -33.32 10.71
N VAL A 175 -10.34 -32.78 9.53
CA VAL A 175 -11.33 -33.33 8.60
C VAL A 175 -10.92 -34.71 8.08
N ALA A 176 -9.64 -34.89 7.75
CA ALA A 176 -9.11 -36.19 7.35
C ALA A 176 -9.30 -37.23 8.47
N SER A 177 -8.91 -36.88 9.70
CA SER A 177 -9.11 -37.76 10.87
C SER A 177 -10.58 -38.11 11.10
N ALA A 178 -11.49 -37.13 11.00
CA ALA A 178 -12.93 -37.37 11.15
C ALA A 178 -13.49 -38.26 10.02
N SER A 179 -12.94 -38.15 8.81
CA SER A 179 -13.33 -38.96 7.66
C SER A 179 -12.84 -40.42 7.80
N ASP A 180 -11.64 -40.62 8.36
CA ASP A 180 -11.11 -41.94 8.68
C ASP A 180 -11.96 -42.62 9.77
N GLU A 181 -12.33 -41.88 10.83
CA GLU A 181 -13.22 -42.37 11.88
C GLU A 181 -14.61 -42.74 11.34
N ALA A 182 -15.19 -41.89 10.49
CA ALA A 182 -16.48 -42.17 9.85
C ALA A 182 -16.41 -43.43 8.96
N SER A 183 -15.31 -43.60 8.21
CA SER A 183 -15.10 -44.78 7.36
C SER A 183 -14.98 -46.06 8.17
N ALA A 184 -14.25 -46.02 9.29
CA ALA A 184 -14.16 -47.13 10.23
C ALA A 184 -15.54 -47.49 10.83
N ASN A 185 -16.31 -46.49 11.24
CA ASN A 185 -17.66 -46.69 11.75
C ASN A 185 -18.60 -47.33 10.71
N VAL A 186 -18.53 -46.90 9.45
CA VAL A 186 -19.30 -47.51 8.35
C VAL A 186 -18.90 -48.96 8.13
N GLN A 187 -17.61 -49.30 8.20
CA GLN A 187 -17.15 -50.69 8.11
C GLN A 187 -17.65 -51.55 9.28
N THR A 188 -17.66 -51.02 10.51
CA THR A 188 -18.24 -51.72 11.67
C THR A 188 -19.73 -51.97 11.49
N VAL A 189 -20.49 -50.96 11.02
CA VAL A 189 -21.92 -51.11 10.74
C VAL A 189 -22.17 -52.15 9.65
N ALA A 190 -21.37 -52.16 8.58
CA ALA A 190 -21.46 -53.16 7.53
C ALA A 190 -21.23 -54.59 8.07
N ALA A 191 -20.19 -54.79 8.86
CA ALA A 191 -19.92 -56.09 9.50
C ALA A 191 -21.06 -56.54 10.42
N THR A 192 -21.64 -55.60 11.19
CA THR A 192 -22.78 -55.90 12.08
C THR A 192 -24.04 -56.25 11.27
N ALA A 193 -24.24 -55.60 10.12
CA ALA A 193 -25.34 -55.91 9.20
C ALA A 193 -25.17 -57.30 8.55
N GLU A 194 -23.95 -57.70 8.21
CA GLU A 194 -23.63 -59.05 7.73
C GLU A 194 -23.91 -60.10 8.81
N GLU A 195 -23.49 -59.87 10.06
CA GLU A 195 -23.77 -60.76 11.18
C GLU A 195 -25.27 -60.87 11.48
N LEU A 196 -26.00 -59.74 11.40
CA LEU A 196 -27.45 -59.73 11.54
C LEU A 196 -28.14 -60.53 10.43
N ALA A 197 -27.68 -60.43 9.18
CA ALA A 197 -28.23 -61.20 8.07
C ALA A 197 -28.07 -62.71 8.28
N VAL A 198 -26.90 -63.13 8.80
CA VAL A 198 -26.67 -64.53 9.20
C VAL A 198 -27.63 -64.95 10.31
N SER A 199 -27.77 -64.15 11.36
CA SER A 199 -28.68 -64.41 12.48
C SER A 199 -30.14 -64.57 12.03
N VAL A 200 -30.60 -63.71 11.12
CA VAL A 200 -31.95 -63.79 10.53
C VAL A 200 -32.12 -65.10 9.74
N GLY A 201 -31.10 -65.53 8.99
CA GLY A 201 -31.10 -66.82 8.31
C GLY A 201 -31.26 -68.00 9.27
N ASP A 202 -30.49 -68.00 10.37
CA ASP A 202 -30.57 -69.00 11.43
C ASP A 202 -31.95 -69.02 12.12
N ILE A 203 -32.52 -67.85 12.40
CA ILE A 203 -33.88 -67.76 12.94
C ILE A 203 -34.89 -68.35 11.95
N GLY A 204 -34.75 -68.06 10.65
CA GLY A 204 -35.60 -68.64 9.61
C GLY A 204 -35.57 -70.17 9.58
N THR A 205 -34.38 -70.78 9.68
CA THR A 205 -34.26 -72.25 9.72
C THR A 205 -34.83 -72.85 11.00
N ARG A 206 -34.65 -72.19 12.16
CA ARG A 206 -35.25 -72.59 13.44
C ARG A 206 -36.78 -72.52 13.40
N VAL A 207 -37.34 -71.47 12.82
CA VAL A 207 -38.80 -71.30 12.65
C VAL A 207 -39.36 -72.40 11.74
N SER A 208 -38.74 -72.67 10.59
CA SER A 208 -39.16 -73.75 9.68
C SER A 208 -39.15 -75.12 10.38
N THR A 209 -38.11 -75.39 11.18
CA THR A 209 -38.02 -76.62 11.98
C THR A 209 -39.14 -76.71 13.01
N ALA A 210 -39.42 -75.63 13.73
CA ALA A 210 -40.52 -75.58 14.71
C ALA A 210 -41.87 -75.82 14.04
N SER A 211 -42.15 -75.21 12.88
CA SER A 211 -43.37 -75.46 12.11
C SER A 211 -43.52 -76.93 11.71
N ARG A 212 -42.43 -77.58 11.27
CA ARG A 212 -42.43 -79.01 10.95
C ARG A 212 -42.74 -79.89 12.17
N ILE A 213 -42.18 -79.55 13.33
CA ILE A 213 -42.48 -80.26 14.60
C ILE A 213 -43.95 -80.10 14.97
N VAL A 214 -44.50 -78.88 14.89
CA VAL A 214 -45.92 -78.61 15.18
C VAL A 214 -46.84 -79.40 14.25
N ASN A 215 -46.51 -79.48 12.95
CA ASN A 215 -47.26 -80.30 11.99
C ASN A 215 -47.20 -81.79 12.34
N HIS A 216 -46.05 -82.29 12.79
CA HIS A 216 -45.92 -83.68 13.22
C HIS A 216 -46.71 -83.96 14.52
N VAL A 217 -46.69 -83.04 15.48
CA VAL A 217 -47.45 -83.15 16.74
C VAL A 217 -48.96 -83.14 16.48
N THR A 218 -49.43 -82.30 15.55
CA THR A 218 -50.85 -82.25 15.18
C THR A 218 -51.33 -83.53 14.50
N GLU A 219 -50.52 -84.15 13.62
CA GLU A 219 -50.88 -85.45 13.03
C GLU A 219 -50.86 -86.59 14.07
N ASN A 220 -49.91 -86.57 15.01
CA ASN A 220 -49.89 -87.51 16.13
C ASN A 220 -51.14 -87.38 17.01
N ALA A 221 -51.57 -86.15 17.32
CA ALA A 221 -52.79 -85.90 18.07
C ALA A 221 -54.04 -86.41 17.32
N ARG A 222 -54.09 -86.22 15.99
CA ARG A 222 -55.16 -86.75 15.14
C ARG A 222 -55.23 -88.28 15.19
N THR A 223 -54.08 -88.93 15.10
CA THR A 223 -53.96 -90.39 15.20
C THR A 223 -54.38 -90.91 16.59
N ALA A 224 -54.00 -90.20 17.66
CA ALA A 224 -54.42 -90.53 19.01
C ALA A 224 -55.94 -90.43 19.17
N ASN A 225 -56.56 -89.37 18.60
CA ASN A 225 -58.01 -89.18 18.65
C ASN A 225 -58.76 -90.34 17.95
N LEU A 226 -58.27 -90.79 16.77
CA LEU A 226 -58.83 -91.95 16.07
C LEU A 226 -58.73 -93.24 16.89
N LYS A 227 -57.64 -93.43 17.65
CA LYS A 227 -57.50 -94.59 18.55
C LYS A 227 -58.48 -94.53 19.71
N VAL A 228 -58.71 -93.35 20.28
CA VAL A 228 -59.71 -93.14 21.35
C VAL A 228 -61.12 -93.42 20.84
N GLU A 229 -61.47 -92.94 19.65
CA GLU A 229 -62.76 -93.26 19.00
C GLU A 229 -62.92 -94.77 18.75
N GLY A 230 -61.86 -95.44 18.29
CA GLY A 230 -61.84 -96.90 18.14
C GLY A 230 -62.04 -97.64 19.47
N LEU A 231 -61.39 -97.18 20.55
CA LEU A 231 -61.56 -97.73 21.89
C LEU A 231 -62.98 -97.53 22.44
N ALA A 232 -63.58 -96.37 22.20
CA ALA A 232 -64.97 -96.10 22.57
C ALA A 232 -65.92 -97.07 21.84
N THR A 233 -65.71 -97.28 20.54
CA THR A 233 -66.48 -98.24 19.73
C THR A 233 -66.33 -99.67 20.24
N ALA A 234 -65.11 -100.10 20.59
CA ALA A 234 -64.88 -101.42 21.16
C ALA A 234 -65.55 -101.60 22.52
N THR A 235 -65.48 -100.60 23.38
CA THR A 235 -66.14 -100.59 24.70
C THR A 235 -67.66 -100.68 24.55
N GLN A 236 -68.25 -99.99 23.57
CA GLN A 236 -69.68 -100.09 23.26
C GLN A 236 -70.09 -101.52 22.91
N ARG A 237 -69.33 -102.19 22.03
CA ARG A 237 -69.56 -103.60 21.67
C ARG A 237 -69.45 -104.54 22.85
N ILE A 238 -68.50 -104.30 23.77
CA ILE A 238 -68.38 -105.07 25.01
C ILE A 238 -69.64 -104.87 25.87
N GLY A 239 -70.15 -103.63 25.96
CA GLY A 239 -71.42 -103.32 26.62
C GLY A 239 -72.59 -104.13 26.04
N ASP A 240 -72.70 -104.18 24.70
CA ASP A 240 -73.73 -104.96 24.02
C ASP A 240 -73.63 -106.47 24.35
N VAL A 241 -72.40 -107.02 24.38
CA VAL A 241 -72.15 -108.42 24.77
C VAL A 241 -72.50 -108.67 26.24
N VAL A 242 -72.15 -107.75 27.14
CA VAL A 242 -72.50 -107.85 28.56
C VAL A 242 -74.02 -107.84 28.75
N SER A 243 -74.74 -107.00 28.01
CA SER A 243 -76.21 -106.99 28.01
C SER A 243 -76.77 -108.34 27.57
N LEU A 244 -76.26 -108.90 26.45
CA LEU A 244 -76.67 -110.22 25.99
C LEU A 244 -76.40 -111.32 27.03
N ILE A 245 -75.26 -111.26 27.72
CA ILE A 245 -74.93 -112.20 28.80
C ILE A 245 -75.93 -112.06 29.96
N GLN A 246 -76.28 -110.84 30.35
CA GLN A 246 -77.29 -110.59 31.39
C GLN A 246 -78.65 -111.15 30.99
N ASP A 247 -79.07 -110.98 29.74
CA ASP A 247 -80.33 -111.52 29.22
C ASP A 247 -80.33 -113.06 29.24
N VAL A 248 -79.25 -113.70 28.79
CA VAL A 248 -79.09 -115.17 28.83
C VAL A 248 -79.06 -115.66 30.28
N ALA A 249 -78.38 -114.97 31.18
CA ALA A 249 -78.33 -115.33 32.60
C ALA A 249 -79.72 -115.22 33.25
N ALA A 250 -80.49 -114.17 32.94
CA ALA A 250 -81.87 -114.02 33.40
C ALA A 250 -82.78 -115.13 32.86
N GLN A 251 -82.65 -115.46 31.57
CA GLN A 251 -83.37 -116.59 30.96
C GLN A 251 -82.98 -117.93 31.59
N THR A 252 -81.68 -118.12 31.89
CA THR A 252 -81.15 -119.32 32.55
C THR A 252 -81.67 -119.42 33.99
N ASN A 253 -81.73 -118.30 34.72
CA ASN A 253 -82.29 -118.25 36.06
C ASN A 253 -83.79 -118.58 36.06
N LEU A 254 -84.55 -118.07 35.08
CA LEU A 254 -85.96 -118.43 34.89
C LEU A 254 -86.13 -119.92 34.54
N LEU A 255 -85.29 -120.47 33.66
CA LEU A 255 -85.27 -121.91 33.34
C LEU A 255 -84.93 -122.76 34.57
N ALA A 256 -83.91 -122.38 35.33
CA ALA A 256 -83.51 -123.08 36.55
C ALA A 256 -84.59 -123.01 37.64
N LEU A 257 -85.25 -121.87 37.77
CA LEU A 257 -86.38 -121.67 38.69
C LEU A 257 -87.57 -122.54 38.26
N ASN A 258 -87.94 -122.54 36.97
CA ASN A 258 -89.00 -123.40 36.44
C ASN A 258 -88.68 -124.89 36.65
N ALA A 259 -87.44 -125.31 36.41
CA ALA A 259 -87.00 -126.67 36.69
C ALA A 259 -87.10 -127.02 38.19
N THR A 260 -86.84 -126.05 39.09
CA THR A 260 -86.97 -126.23 40.54
C THR A 260 -88.44 -126.30 40.98
N ILE A 261 -89.30 -125.44 40.43
CA ILE A 261 -90.75 -125.48 40.64
C ILE A 261 -91.31 -126.81 40.16
N GLU A 262 -90.92 -127.29 38.98
CA GLU A 262 -91.36 -128.57 38.48
C GLU A 262 -90.81 -129.76 39.27
N ARG A 263 -89.60 -129.68 39.85
CA ARG A 263 -89.15 -130.69 40.82
C ARG A 263 -90.00 -130.69 42.09
N ARG A 264 -90.41 -129.52 42.60
CA ARG A 264 -91.27 -129.44 43.79
C ARG A 264 -92.74 -129.80 43.52
N ALA A 265 -93.26 -129.47 42.34
CA ALA A 265 -94.61 -129.82 41.92
C ALA A 265 -94.72 -131.30 41.47
N ARG A 266 -93.65 -131.89 40.91
CA ARG A 266 -93.59 -133.33 40.59
C ARG A 266 -93.21 -134.20 41.79
N ALA A 267 -92.60 -133.65 42.84
CA ALA A 267 -92.39 -134.35 44.10
C ALA A 267 -93.69 -134.39 44.92
N ARG A 268 -94.63 -135.26 44.53
CA ARG A 268 -95.70 -135.70 45.43
C ARG A 268 -95.08 -136.42 46.64
N PRO A 269 -95.58 -136.19 47.87
CA PRO A 269 -95.26 -137.03 49.01
C PRO A 269 -95.97 -138.38 48.84
N ALA A 270 -95.21 -139.47 48.66
CA ALA A 270 -95.72 -140.83 48.84
C ALA A 270 -95.34 -141.30 50.24
N ALA A 271 -96.18 -140.93 51.22
CA ALA A 271 -96.25 -141.63 52.48
C ALA A 271 -97.03 -142.95 52.31
N ALA A 272 -96.51 -144.00 52.96
CA ALA A 272 -97.20 -145.20 53.48
C ALA A 272 -97.92 -146.15 52.49
N LEU A 273 -97.38 -147.35 52.21
CA LEU A 273 -97.51 -148.65 52.93
C LEU A 273 -98.36 -149.64 52.04
N PRO A 274 -98.51 -150.94 52.37
CA PRO A 274 -97.54 -152.04 52.20
C PRO A 274 -98.18 -153.29 51.54
N TRP A 275 -97.48 -154.15 50.79
CA TRP A 275 -97.88 -155.57 50.67
C TRP A 275 -96.94 -156.44 49.83
N TRP A 276 -96.90 -157.68 50.28
CA TRP A 276 -96.29 -158.89 49.74
C TRP A 276 -97.07 -159.45 48.54
N ARG A 277 -96.40 -159.97 47.50
CA ARG A 277 -96.46 -161.39 47.05
C ARG A 277 -95.72 -161.61 45.71
N ALA A 278 -94.76 -162.54 45.77
CA ALA A 278 -94.43 -163.62 44.84
C ALA A 278 -94.53 -163.40 43.30
N ARG A 279 -93.38 -163.36 42.62
CA ARG A 279 -92.74 -164.54 42.00
C ARG A 279 -91.27 -164.28 41.72
#